data_AF-A0A1Q9P9E4-F1
#
_entry.id   AF-A0A1Q9P9E4-F1
#
_cell.length_a   1.000
_cell.length_b   1.000
_cell.length_c   1.000
_cell.angle_alpha   90.00
_cell.angle_beta   90.00
_cell.angle_gamma   90.00
#
_symmetry.space_group_name_H-M   'P 1'
#
loop_
_entity.id
_entity.type
_entity.pdbx_description
1 polymer ?
#
loop_
_entity_poly.entity_id
_entity_poly.type
_entity_poly.pdbx_seq_one_letter_code
_entity_poly.pdbx_strand_id
1 'polypeptide(L)'
;MQSSWETIAKNVLESAGGRVTVENNLLLEAKALYRDRIRIVFSALIIIFSITFYLYYTSGIAGLETTLLPEDGIIRGIQVVASFNNIGLLIAVALMVIAFQFWSWAFLPGPASLFTMSVLRGILGPAASITPTIGKHFEVILENGLMFSISCHIQEKGTDDWFSYRLVSSELENGNLRNVALRHGFSLEGSRFVANVSNDELHHRTLLLARAMTIASTSI
;
A
#
# COMPACT_ATOMS: atom_id res chain seq x y z
N MET A 1 -32.87 3.50 41.34
CA MET A 1 -32.81 4.50 40.25
C MET A 1 -31.37 4.62 39.82
N GLN A 2 -30.97 3.82 38.83
CA GLN A 2 -29.62 3.85 38.27
C GLN A 2 -29.53 5.08 37.37
N SER A 3 -28.57 5.96 37.62
CA SER A 3 -28.57 7.31 37.04
C SER A 3 -28.43 7.23 35.51
N SER A 4 -29.21 8.02 34.77
CA SER A 4 -29.23 8.08 33.30
C SER A 4 -27.83 8.17 32.68
N TRP A 5 -26.88 8.76 33.40
CA TRP A 5 -25.48 8.90 33.01
C TRP A 5 -24.70 7.59 32.98
N GLU A 6 -24.99 6.64 33.87
CA GLU A 6 -24.32 5.32 33.87
C GLU A 6 -24.76 4.48 32.66
N THR A 7 -26.04 4.58 32.27
CA THR A 7 -26.57 3.91 31.08
C THR A 7 -25.98 4.50 29.79
N ILE A 8 -25.82 5.82 29.73
CA ILE A 8 -25.19 6.49 28.59
C ILE A 8 -23.70 6.13 28.50
N ALA A 9 -22.97 6.17 29.62
CA ALA A 9 -21.56 5.80 29.64
C ALA A 9 -21.34 4.34 29.23
N LYS A 10 -22.19 3.42 29.70
CA LYS A 10 -22.12 2.00 29.34
C LYS A 10 -22.42 1.75 27.86
N ASN A 11 -23.43 2.41 27.30
CA ASN A 11 -23.76 2.30 25.88
C ASN A 11 -22.67 2.90 24.98
N VAL A 12 -22.02 4.00 25.41
CA VAL A 12 -20.88 4.58 24.69
C VAL A 12 -19.67 3.65 24.77
N LEU A 13 -19.40 3.03 25.91
CA LEU A 13 -18.30 2.07 26.07
C LEU A 13 -18.53 0.78 25.29
N GLU A 14 -19.75 0.24 25.24
CA GLU A 14 -20.08 -0.94 24.41
C GLU A 14 -20.05 -0.61 22.91
N SER A 15 -20.53 0.57 22.51
CA SER A 15 -20.43 1.07 21.14
C SER A 15 -18.97 1.28 20.71
N ALA A 16 -18.15 1.85 21.58
CA ALA A 16 -16.72 2.07 21.33
C ALA A 16 -15.96 0.74 21.29
N GLY A 17 -16.22 -0.17 22.24
CA GLY A 17 -15.61 -1.50 22.26
C GLY A 17 -16.01 -2.36 21.05
N GLY A 18 -17.27 -2.25 20.59
CA GLY A 18 -17.75 -2.91 19.37
C GLY A 18 -17.10 -2.35 18.10
N ARG A 19 -16.83 -1.05 18.02
CA ARG A 19 -16.14 -0.45 16.87
C ARG A 19 -14.66 -0.83 16.82
N VAL A 20 -13.96 -0.74 17.95
CA VAL A 20 -12.54 -1.10 18.04
C VAL A 20 -12.32 -2.57 17.70
N THR A 21 -13.23 -3.47 18.08
CA THR A 21 -13.10 -4.90 17.74
C THR A 21 -13.37 -5.19 16.26
N VAL A 22 -14.37 -4.55 15.65
CA VAL A 22 -14.65 -4.69 14.21
C VAL A 22 -13.52 -4.09 13.37
N GLU A 23 -13.00 -2.93 13.75
CA GLU A 23 -11.87 -2.26 13.09
C GLU A 23 -10.60 -3.12 13.13
N ASN A 24 -10.27 -3.67 14.30
CA ASN A 24 -9.16 -4.61 14.43
C ASN A 24 -9.36 -5.89 13.60
N ASN A 25 -10.59 -6.41 13.53
CA ASN A 25 -10.89 -7.59 12.72
C ASN A 25 -10.69 -7.33 11.21
N LEU A 26 -11.10 -6.16 10.70
CA LEU A 26 -10.89 -5.79 9.30
C LEU A 26 -9.41 -5.69 8.94
N LEU A 27 -8.59 -5.19 9.85
CA LEU A 27 -7.13 -5.08 9.66
C LEU A 27 -6.45 -6.44 9.71
N LEU A 28 -6.88 -7.32 10.62
CA LEU A 28 -6.41 -8.71 10.68
C LEU A 28 -6.80 -9.50 9.42
N GLU A 29 -8.03 -9.31 8.94
CA GLU A 29 -8.52 -9.92 7.70
C GLU A 29 -7.74 -9.38 6.48
N ALA A 30 -7.53 -8.06 6.40
CA ALA A 30 -6.71 -7.45 5.36
C ALA A 30 -5.28 -8.01 5.34
N LYS A 31 -4.68 -8.21 6.51
CA LYS A 31 -3.35 -8.82 6.67
C LYS A 31 -3.33 -10.27 6.19
N ALA A 32 -4.33 -11.07 6.55
CA ALA A 32 -4.44 -12.45 6.09
C ALA A 32 -4.60 -12.51 4.56
N LEU A 33 -5.52 -11.69 4.00
CA LEU A 33 -5.76 -11.57 2.57
C LEU A 33 -4.52 -11.11 1.80
N TYR A 34 -3.75 -10.15 2.33
CA TYR A 34 -2.53 -9.69 1.68
C TYR A 34 -1.50 -10.82 1.59
N ARG A 35 -1.31 -11.56 2.70
CA ARG A 35 -0.38 -12.69 2.76
C ARG A 35 -0.78 -13.82 1.81
N ASP A 36 -2.07 -14.14 1.75
CA ASP A 36 -2.58 -15.20 0.86
C ASP A 36 -2.52 -14.78 -0.61
N ARG A 37 -2.81 -13.51 -0.92
CA ARG A 37 -2.65 -12.99 -2.28
C ARG A 37 -1.18 -13.01 -2.72
N ILE A 38 -0.24 -12.64 -1.86
CA ILE A 38 1.21 -12.78 -2.15
C ILE A 38 1.56 -14.24 -2.46
N ARG A 39 1.06 -15.20 -1.66
CA ARG A 39 1.31 -16.63 -1.90
C ARG A 39 0.73 -17.12 -3.23
N ILE A 40 -0.49 -16.70 -3.57
CA ILE A 40 -1.13 -17.06 -4.84
C ILE A 40 -0.34 -16.50 -6.02
N VAL A 41 0.04 -15.21 -5.98
CA VAL A 41 0.84 -14.60 -7.04
C VAL A 41 2.20 -15.27 -7.14
N PHE A 42 2.88 -15.51 -6.02
CA PHE A 42 4.17 -16.21 -6.02
C PHE A 42 4.07 -17.62 -6.61
N SER A 43 2.99 -18.35 -6.30
CA SER A 43 2.73 -19.68 -6.86
C SER A 43 2.49 -19.61 -8.38
N ALA A 44 1.70 -18.65 -8.84
CA ALA A 44 1.47 -18.43 -10.27
C ALA A 44 2.78 -18.06 -11.01
N LEU A 45 3.64 -17.25 -10.39
CA LEU A 45 4.95 -16.90 -10.94
C LEU A 45 5.86 -18.14 -11.04
N ILE A 46 5.88 -19.02 -10.03
CA ILE A 46 6.63 -20.28 -10.10
C ILE A 46 6.13 -21.17 -11.23
N ILE A 47 4.80 -21.28 -11.42
CA ILE A 47 4.22 -22.09 -12.50
C ILE A 47 4.60 -21.52 -13.87
N ILE A 48 4.44 -20.21 -14.05
CA ILE A 48 4.82 -19.53 -15.30
C ILE A 48 6.32 -19.71 -15.55
N PHE A 49 7.16 -19.51 -14.53
CA PHE A 49 8.60 -19.72 -14.62
C PHE A 49 8.92 -21.16 -15.06
N SER A 50 8.26 -22.15 -14.46
CA SER A 50 8.45 -23.56 -14.77
C SER A 50 8.02 -23.89 -16.21
N ILE A 51 6.91 -23.32 -16.69
CA ILE A 51 6.44 -23.49 -18.07
C ILE A 51 7.40 -22.82 -19.05
N THR A 52 7.81 -21.59 -18.78
CA THR A 52 8.77 -20.85 -19.62
C THR A 52 10.11 -21.59 -19.68
N PHE A 53 10.60 -22.08 -18.54
CA PHE A 53 11.81 -22.90 -18.46
C PHE A 53 11.66 -24.21 -19.24
N TYR A 54 10.53 -24.92 -19.07
CA TYR A 54 10.26 -26.15 -19.80
C TYR A 54 10.23 -25.93 -21.31
N LEU A 55 9.45 -24.95 -21.80
CA LEU A 55 9.36 -24.62 -23.23
C LEU A 55 10.72 -24.22 -23.79
N TYR A 56 11.51 -23.46 -23.03
CA TYR A 56 12.84 -23.03 -23.42
C TYR A 56 13.81 -24.20 -23.60
N TYR A 57 13.91 -25.09 -22.60
CA TYR A 57 14.81 -26.24 -22.68
C TYR A 57 14.32 -27.30 -23.68
N THR A 58 13.01 -27.51 -23.82
CA THR A 58 12.49 -28.49 -24.80
C THR A 58 12.57 -28.01 -26.25
N SER A 59 12.32 -26.73 -26.53
CA SER A 59 12.47 -26.18 -27.89
C SER A 59 13.94 -25.95 -28.28
N GLY A 60 14.81 -25.60 -27.34
CA GLY A 60 16.25 -25.48 -27.56
C GLY A 60 16.91 -26.81 -27.93
N ILE A 61 16.43 -27.94 -27.39
CA ILE A 61 16.93 -29.29 -27.74
C ILE A 61 16.45 -29.72 -29.14
N ALA A 62 15.27 -29.29 -29.58
CA ALA A 62 14.69 -29.67 -30.87
C ALA A 62 15.35 -28.97 -32.09
N GLY A 63 16.05 -27.85 -31.87
CA GLY A 63 16.72 -27.09 -32.93
C GLY A 63 18.18 -27.48 -33.21
N LEU A 64 18.74 -28.45 -32.47
CA LEU A 64 20.08 -28.97 -32.75
C LEU A 64 20.02 -29.94 -33.94
N GLU A 65 20.24 -29.43 -35.15
CA GLU A 65 20.66 -30.29 -36.24
C GLU A 65 21.92 -31.05 -35.81
N THR A 66 21.84 -32.38 -35.83
CA THR A 66 22.94 -33.31 -35.58
C THR A 66 23.99 -33.18 -36.68
N THR A 67 24.75 -32.08 -36.69
CA THR A 67 25.93 -31.96 -37.54
C THR A 67 27.05 -32.80 -36.93
N LEU A 68 27.30 -33.92 -37.62
CA LEU A 68 28.34 -34.93 -37.46
C LEU A 68 29.75 -34.32 -37.40
N LEU A 69 30.16 -33.79 -36.25
CA LEU A 69 31.56 -33.45 -35.96
C LEU A 69 31.93 -34.04 -34.60
N PRO A 70 33.11 -34.69 -34.48
CA PRO A 70 33.55 -35.34 -33.26
C PRO A 70 34.17 -34.29 -32.34
N GLU A 71 33.35 -33.44 -31.75
CA GLU A 71 33.76 -32.61 -30.61
C GLU A 71 33.05 -33.10 -29.36
N ASP A 72 33.81 -33.21 -28.27
CA ASP A 72 33.38 -33.70 -26.97
C ASP A 72 32.02 -33.13 -26.59
N GLY A 73 31.03 -34.01 -26.42
CA GLY A 73 29.63 -33.63 -26.14
C GLY A 73 29.45 -32.75 -24.90
N ILE A 74 30.48 -32.67 -24.04
CA ILE A 74 30.55 -31.78 -22.88
C ILE A 74 30.70 -30.32 -23.32
N ILE A 75 31.56 -30.03 -24.32
CA ILE A 75 31.84 -28.67 -24.80
C ILE A 75 30.63 -28.13 -25.57
N ARG A 76 30.00 -28.96 -26.41
CA ARG A 76 28.72 -28.62 -27.07
C ARG A 76 27.57 -28.46 -26.06
N GLY A 77 27.49 -29.32 -25.04
CA GLY A 77 26.48 -29.20 -23.99
C GLY A 77 26.59 -27.86 -23.22
N ILE A 78 27.81 -27.43 -22.90
CA ILE A 78 28.06 -26.15 -22.25
C ILE A 78 27.82 -24.98 -23.23
N GLN A 79 28.23 -25.10 -24.49
CA GLN A 79 27.99 -24.06 -25.50
C GLN A 79 26.50 -23.86 -25.79
N VAL A 80 25.71 -24.92 -25.90
CA VAL A 80 24.25 -24.81 -26.13
C VAL A 80 23.56 -24.13 -24.94
N VAL A 81 23.99 -24.44 -23.72
CA VAL A 81 23.51 -23.79 -22.48
C VAL A 81 23.99 -22.34 -22.38
N ALA A 82 25.17 -22.01 -22.92
CA ALA A 82 25.76 -20.68 -22.85
C ALA A 82 25.38 -19.74 -24.00
N SER A 83 25.16 -20.26 -25.22
CA SER A 83 25.04 -19.49 -26.47
C SER A 83 23.60 -19.15 -26.84
N PHE A 84 22.64 -19.99 -26.48
CA PHE A 84 21.24 -19.70 -26.75
C PHE A 84 20.59 -19.11 -25.51
N ASN A 85 20.48 -17.78 -25.50
CA ASN A 85 19.33 -17.06 -24.94
C ASN A 85 19.28 -16.89 -23.40
N ASN A 86 20.42 -16.78 -22.71
CA ASN A 86 20.46 -16.30 -21.30
C ASN A 86 19.78 -14.92 -21.14
N ILE A 87 19.82 -14.09 -22.20
CA ILE A 87 19.18 -12.78 -22.24
C ILE A 87 17.65 -12.89 -22.14
N GLY A 88 17.03 -13.84 -22.85
CA GLY A 88 15.57 -14.06 -22.78
C GLY A 88 15.10 -14.55 -21.41
N LEU A 89 15.88 -15.43 -20.76
CA LEU A 89 15.62 -15.86 -19.38
C LEU A 89 15.72 -14.67 -18.40
N LEU A 90 16.77 -13.85 -18.53
CA LEU A 90 16.94 -12.65 -17.72
C LEU A 90 15.80 -11.65 -17.92
N ILE A 91 15.35 -11.44 -19.16
CA ILE A 91 14.20 -10.58 -19.47
C ILE A 91 12.92 -11.15 -18.85
N ALA A 92 12.68 -12.46 -18.95
CA ALA A 92 11.51 -13.10 -18.36
C ALA A 92 11.51 -12.99 -16.82
N VAL A 93 12.65 -13.23 -16.17
CA VAL A 93 12.80 -13.04 -14.72
C VAL A 93 12.60 -11.57 -14.33
N ALA A 94 13.18 -10.63 -15.09
CA ALA A 94 12.99 -9.20 -14.84
C ALA A 94 11.52 -8.78 -14.97
N LEU A 95 10.83 -9.21 -16.02
CA LEU A 95 9.39 -8.97 -16.20
C LEU A 95 8.56 -9.59 -15.08
N MET A 96 8.95 -10.77 -14.60
CA MET A 96 8.29 -11.46 -13.49
C MET A 96 8.42 -10.66 -12.19
N VAL A 97 9.61 -10.13 -11.88
CA VAL A 97 9.85 -9.25 -10.73
C VAL A 97 9.07 -7.94 -10.88
N ILE A 98 9.06 -7.32 -12.07
CA ILE A 98 8.31 -6.09 -12.32
C ILE A 98 6.80 -6.33 -12.15
N ALA A 99 6.27 -7.43 -12.68
CA ALA A 99 4.86 -7.78 -12.54
C ALA A 99 4.49 -8.01 -11.07
N PHE A 100 5.32 -8.72 -10.31
CA PHE A 100 5.13 -8.90 -8.88
C PHE A 100 5.14 -7.56 -8.14
N GLN A 101 6.12 -6.71 -8.43
CA GLN A 101 6.26 -5.40 -7.78
C GLN A 101 5.07 -4.51 -8.11
N PHE A 102 4.66 -4.46 -9.38
CA PHE A 102 3.46 -3.73 -9.83
C PHE A 102 2.21 -4.22 -9.10
N TRP A 103 2.02 -5.54 -8.99
CA TRP A 103 0.83 -6.10 -8.35
C TRP A 103 0.81 -5.85 -6.83
N SER A 104 1.97 -5.97 -6.17
CA SER A 104 2.13 -5.69 -4.74
C SER A 104 1.92 -4.20 -4.39
N TRP A 105 2.23 -3.32 -5.34
CA TRP A 105 2.07 -1.88 -5.22
C TRP A 105 0.64 -1.41 -5.56
N ALA A 106 0.09 -1.88 -6.68
CA ALA A 106 -1.18 -1.39 -7.23
C ALA A 106 -2.40 -1.74 -6.37
N PHE A 107 -2.35 -2.86 -5.63
CA PHE A 107 -3.50 -3.37 -4.89
C PHE A 107 -3.37 -3.18 -3.37
N LEU A 108 -4.26 -2.37 -2.81
CA LEU A 108 -4.61 -2.44 -1.39
C LEU A 108 -5.65 -3.56 -1.19
N PRO A 109 -5.53 -4.42 -0.16
CA PRO A 109 -6.61 -5.35 0.17
C PRO A 109 -7.91 -4.60 0.43
N GLY A 110 -9.03 -5.10 -0.10
CA GLY A 110 -10.36 -4.48 0.05
C GLY A 110 -10.75 -4.13 1.50
N PRO A 111 -10.48 -4.99 2.51
CA PRO A 111 -10.80 -4.65 3.89
C PRO A 111 -9.97 -3.48 4.45
N ALA A 112 -8.71 -3.32 4.02
CA ALA A 112 -7.88 -2.17 4.41
C ALA A 112 -8.35 -0.86 3.74
N SER A 113 -8.85 -0.92 2.50
CA SER A 113 -9.44 0.26 1.86
C SER A 113 -10.75 0.65 2.52
N LEU A 114 -11.59 -0.32 2.87
CA LEU A 114 -12.83 -0.08 3.60
C LEU A 114 -12.56 0.52 4.98
N PHE A 115 -11.61 -0.03 5.74
CA PHE A 115 -11.20 0.53 7.03
C PHE A 115 -10.74 1.98 6.90
N THR A 116 -9.82 2.26 5.96
CA THR A 116 -9.30 3.62 5.76
C THR A 116 -10.43 4.57 5.37
N MET A 117 -11.33 4.15 4.48
CA MET A 117 -12.45 4.97 4.04
C MET A 117 -13.49 5.19 5.15
N SER A 118 -13.75 4.20 6.00
CA SER A 118 -14.66 4.35 7.15
C SER A 118 -14.09 5.30 8.20
N VAL A 119 -12.79 5.23 8.48
CA VAL A 119 -12.11 6.16 9.39
C VAL A 119 -12.20 7.59 8.86
N LEU A 120 -11.90 7.80 7.57
CA LEU A 120 -11.96 9.13 6.96
C LEU A 120 -13.36 9.71 6.93
N ARG A 121 -14.37 8.91 6.56
CA ARG A 121 -15.78 9.33 6.60
C ARG A 121 -16.25 9.61 8.03
N GLY A 122 -15.76 8.85 9.01
CA GLY A 122 -16.07 9.05 10.42
C GLY A 122 -15.54 10.37 10.97
N ILE A 123 -14.37 10.83 10.50
CA ILE A 123 -13.71 12.07 10.97
C ILE A 123 -14.26 13.30 10.25
N LEU A 124 -14.36 13.23 8.93
CA LEU A 124 -14.64 14.38 8.07
C LEU A 124 -16.13 14.57 7.80
N GLY A 125 -16.94 13.57 8.11
CA GLY A 125 -18.38 13.60 7.88
C GLY A 125 -18.75 13.37 6.41
N PRO A 126 -20.04 13.48 6.09
CA PRO A 126 -20.59 13.12 4.77
C PRO A 126 -20.28 14.14 3.66
N ALA A 127 -19.86 15.35 4.02
CA ALA A 127 -19.66 16.44 3.08
C ALA A 127 -18.25 16.50 2.49
N ALA A 128 -17.29 15.78 3.08
CA ALA A 128 -15.96 15.62 2.49
C ALA A 128 -16.00 14.61 1.34
N SER A 129 -15.42 14.96 0.20
CA SER A 129 -15.24 14.04 -0.91
C SER A 129 -14.00 13.20 -0.68
N ILE A 130 -14.14 11.88 -0.67
CA ILE A 130 -13.04 10.92 -0.50
C ILE A 130 -13.00 10.03 -1.73
N THR A 131 -11.96 10.19 -2.53
CA THR A 131 -11.75 9.45 -3.79
C THR A 131 -10.57 8.49 -3.63
N PRO A 132 -10.80 7.16 -3.60
CA PRO A 132 -9.71 6.21 -3.65
C PRO A 132 -9.08 6.21 -5.05
N THR A 133 -7.77 6.38 -5.11
CA THR A 133 -6.96 6.32 -6.33
C THR A 133 -6.12 5.03 -6.36
N ILE A 134 -5.65 4.65 -7.55
CA ILE A 134 -4.82 3.45 -7.75
C ILE A 134 -3.54 3.58 -6.92
N GLY A 135 -3.05 2.47 -6.34
CA GLY A 135 -1.78 2.45 -5.63
C GLY A 135 -1.86 2.80 -4.15
N LYS A 136 -2.97 2.46 -3.47
CA LYS A 136 -3.15 2.66 -2.02
C LYS A 136 -3.26 4.13 -1.60
N HIS A 137 -3.68 4.99 -2.53
CA HIS A 137 -3.81 6.43 -2.34
C HIS A 137 -5.28 6.82 -2.17
N PHE A 138 -5.53 7.80 -1.30
CA PHE A 138 -6.85 8.39 -1.06
C PHE A 138 -6.71 9.90 -1.15
N GLU A 139 -7.45 10.51 -2.07
CA GLU A 139 -7.55 11.95 -2.16
C GLU A 139 -8.78 12.41 -1.37
N VAL A 140 -8.61 13.46 -0.60
CA VAL A 140 -9.63 13.99 0.30
C VAL A 140 -9.79 15.48 0.04
N ILE A 141 -11.01 15.87 -0.28
CA ILE A 141 -11.41 17.26 -0.48
C ILE A 141 -12.37 17.63 0.66
N LEU A 142 -11.96 18.61 1.46
CA LEU A 142 -12.74 19.17 2.56
C LEU A 142 -13.83 20.12 2.04
N GLU A 143 -14.83 20.41 2.87
CA GLU A 143 -15.93 21.33 2.53
C GLU A 143 -15.45 22.72 2.11
N ASN A 144 -14.35 23.19 2.70
CA ASN A 144 -13.74 24.48 2.42
C ASN A 144 -12.86 24.50 1.15
N GLY A 145 -12.87 23.42 0.36
CA GLY A 145 -12.10 23.29 -0.88
C GLY A 145 -10.63 22.91 -0.66
N LEU A 146 -10.18 22.79 0.59
CA LEU A 146 -8.82 22.34 0.90
C LEU A 146 -8.67 20.84 0.61
N MET A 147 -7.50 20.45 0.10
CA MET A 147 -7.26 19.07 -0.33
C MET A 147 -6.07 18.46 0.40
N PHE A 148 -6.15 17.18 0.69
CA PHE A 148 -5.00 16.42 1.16
C PHE A 148 -5.06 14.99 0.66
N SER A 149 -3.91 14.34 0.61
CA SER A 149 -3.75 12.97 0.15
C SER A 149 -3.25 12.08 1.27
N ILE A 150 -3.70 10.84 1.26
CA ILE A 150 -3.31 9.81 2.22
C ILE A 150 -2.82 8.61 1.45
N SER A 151 -1.60 8.17 1.74
CA SER A 151 -0.96 7.04 1.07
C SER A 151 -0.74 5.91 2.06
N CYS A 152 -1.44 4.80 1.89
CA CYS A 152 -1.30 3.64 2.76
C CYS A 152 -0.12 2.76 2.31
N HIS A 153 0.80 2.50 3.23
CA HIS A 153 1.97 1.66 3.05
C HIS A 153 1.85 0.45 3.97
N ILE A 154 1.91 -0.74 3.37
CA ILE A 154 1.92 -2.01 4.11
C ILE A 154 3.38 -2.30 4.46
N GLN A 155 3.72 -2.32 5.74
CA GLN A 155 5.06 -2.70 6.20
C GLN A 155 5.11 -4.21 6.45
N GLU A 156 6.18 -4.88 5.98
CA GLU A 156 6.44 -6.27 6.33
C GLU A 156 7.40 -6.40 7.50
N LYS A 157 7.02 -7.26 8.46
CA LYS A 157 7.80 -7.85 9.58
C LYS A 157 8.70 -6.92 10.40
N GLY A 158 8.36 -6.79 11.69
CA GLY A 158 9.25 -6.29 12.75
C GLY A 158 8.67 -5.12 13.54
N THR A 159 7.65 -4.46 12.99
CA THR A 159 6.84 -3.44 13.64
C THR A 159 5.47 -4.02 13.99
N ASP A 160 4.90 -3.63 15.13
CA ASP A 160 3.54 -4.00 15.53
C ASP A 160 2.50 -3.45 14.53
N ASP A 161 2.84 -2.37 13.83
CA ASP A 161 2.02 -1.70 12.82
C ASP A 161 2.26 -2.23 11.39
N TRP A 162 1.35 -3.10 10.94
CA TRP A 162 1.33 -3.60 9.55
C TRP A 162 0.91 -2.54 8.52
N PHE A 163 0.17 -1.53 8.94
CA PHE A 163 -0.34 -0.46 8.08
C PHE A 163 0.18 0.89 8.59
N SER A 164 0.90 1.59 7.72
CA SER A 164 1.36 2.95 7.95
C SER A 164 0.75 3.87 6.90
N TYR A 165 0.49 5.12 7.26
CA TYR A 165 -0.17 6.08 6.40
C TYR A 165 0.70 7.33 6.29
N ARG A 166 0.91 7.79 5.07
CA ARG A 166 1.54 9.09 4.81
C ARG A 166 0.46 10.10 4.47
N LEU A 167 0.29 11.09 5.33
CA LEU A 167 -0.60 12.23 5.17
C LEU A 167 0.18 13.36 4.49
N VAL A 168 -0.36 13.94 3.42
CA VAL A 168 0.26 15.05 2.68
C VAL A 168 -0.81 16.08 2.32
N SER A 169 -0.69 17.32 2.81
CA SER A 169 -1.60 18.40 2.42
C SER A 169 -1.35 18.88 0.99
N SER A 170 -2.33 19.56 0.40
CA SER A 170 -2.10 20.44 -0.74
C SER A 170 -1.06 21.52 -0.39
N GLU A 171 -0.55 22.19 -1.41
CA GLU A 171 0.30 23.36 -1.20
C GLU A 171 -0.51 24.45 -0.52
N LEU A 172 0.12 25.09 0.47
CA LEU A 172 -0.45 26.18 1.24
C LEU A 172 0.45 27.40 1.03
N GLU A 173 -0.16 28.55 0.76
CA GLU A 173 0.56 29.80 0.58
C GLU A 173 0.48 30.61 1.87
N ASN A 174 1.47 30.45 2.76
CA ASN A 174 1.53 31.19 4.03
C ASN A 174 2.97 31.35 4.54
N GLY A 175 3.32 32.53 5.05
CA GLY A 175 4.63 32.82 5.63
C GLY A 175 4.94 32.11 6.95
N ASN A 176 3.92 31.61 7.66
CA ASN A 176 4.03 31.00 8.99
C ASN A 176 3.81 29.47 9.03
N LEU A 177 3.84 28.79 7.87
CA LEU A 177 3.58 27.34 7.78
C LEU A 177 4.42 26.50 8.73
N ARG A 178 5.70 26.83 8.89
CA ARG A 178 6.60 26.09 9.77
C ARG A 178 6.15 26.11 11.23
N ASN A 179 5.66 27.25 11.71
CA ASN A 179 5.15 27.38 13.08
C ASN A 179 3.85 26.60 13.26
N VAL A 180 2.96 26.64 12.26
CA VAL A 180 1.70 25.88 12.29
C VAL A 180 1.98 24.38 12.27
N ALA A 181 2.90 23.92 11.41
CA ALA A 181 3.29 22.52 11.30
C ALA A 181 3.85 21.98 12.63
N LEU A 182 4.82 22.69 13.23
CA LEU A 182 5.43 22.29 14.50
C LEU A 182 4.42 22.22 15.65
N ARG A 183 3.49 23.19 15.74
CA ARG A 183 2.44 23.21 16.78
C ARG A 183 1.49 22.02 16.70
N HIS A 184 1.28 21.48 15.51
CA HIS A 184 0.39 20.34 15.28
C HIS A 184 1.15 19.02 15.07
N GLY A 185 2.48 19.03 15.23
CA GLY A 185 3.33 17.84 15.12
C GLY A 185 3.49 17.32 13.68
N PHE A 186 3.45 18.20 12.68
CA PHE A 186 3.70 17.86 11.28
C PHE A 186 5.09 18.32 10.85
N SER A 187 5.66 17.59 9.89
CA SER A 187 6.84 18.06 9.15
C SER A 187 6.38 18.93 7.98
N LEU A 188 7.28 19.79 7.52
CA LEU A 188 7.04 20.66 6.35
C LEU A 188 7.97 20.22 5.22
N GLU A 189 7.40 19.76 4.11
CA GLU A 189 8.13 19.49 2.86
C GLU A 189 7.71 20.54 1.84
N GLY A 190 8.59 21.53 1.59
CA GLY A 190 8.24 22.69 0.76
C GLY A 190 7.14 23.52 1.41
N SER A 191 5.97 23.61 0.75
CA SER A 191 4.77 24.31 1.20
C SER A 191 3.66 23.36 1.68
N ARG A 192 3.98 22.08 1.94
CA ARG A 192 3.02 21.03 2.30
C ARG A 192 3.29 20.47 3.69
N PHE A 193 2.22 20.20 4.44
CA PHE A 193 2.29 19.46 5.70
C PHE A 193 2.37 17.96 5.42
N VAL A 194 3.33 17.30 6.05
CA VAL A 194 3.59 15.87 5.89
C VAL A 194 3.70 15.18 7.24
N ALA A 195 3.06 14.02 7.39
CA ALA A 195 3.25 13.13 8.53
C ALA A 195 3.14 11.66 8.11
N ASN A 196 3.96 10.81 8.73
CA ASN A 196 3.79 9.37 8.72
C ASN A 196 3.12 8.96 10.02
N VAL A 197 2.04 8.20 9.93
CA VAL A 197 1.19 7.83 11.07
C VAL A 197 0.89 6.34 11.04
N SER A 198 0.82 5.73 12.22
CA SER A 198 0.34 4.36 12.36
C SER A 198 -1.19 4.30 12.17
N ASN A 199 -1.73 3.10 12.18
CA ASN A 199 -3.17 2.89 12.13
C ASN A 199 -3.89 3.56 13.32
N ASP A 200 -3.39 3.32 14.53
CA ASP A 200 -3.98 3.84 15.76
C ASP A 200 -3.97 5.39 15.81
N GLU A 201 -2.95 6.01 15.20
CA GLU A 201 -2.83 7.46 15.13
C GLU A 201 -3.60 8.09 13.96
N LEU A 202 -4.03 7.31 12.97
CA LEU A 202 -4.65 7.82 11.74
C LEU A 202 -5.82 8.75 12.06
N HIS A 203 -6.64 8.38 13.03
CA HIS A 203 -7.83 9.14 13.41
C HIS A 203 -7.48 10.54 13.93
N HIS A 204 -6.67 10.59 14.99
CA HIS A 204 -6.28 11.84 15.64
C HIS A 204 -5.45 12.74 14.71
N ARG A 205 -4.50 12.16 13.96
CA ARG A 205 -3.59 12.91 13.10
C ARG A 205 -4.28 13.49 11.87
N THR A 206 -5.26 12.80 11.31
CA THR A 206 -6.06 13.34 10.19
C THR A 206 -6.87 14.56 10.64
N LEU A 207 -7.46 14.51 11.84
CA LEU A 207 -8.20 15.63 12.40
C LEU A 207 -7.29 16.85 12.69
N LEU A 208 -6.09 16.61 13.24
CA LEU A 208 -5.10 17.67 13.43
C LEU A 208 -4.64 18.28 12.11
N LEU A 209 -4.49 17.48 11.06
CA LEU A 209 -4.10 17.97 9.74
C LEU A 209 -5.16 18.90 9.17
N ALA A 210 -6.43 18.50 9.19
CA ALA A 210 -7.53 19.32 8.71
C ALA A 210 -7.61 20.67 9.44
N ARG A 211 -7.39 20.67 10.77
CA ARG A 211 -7.32 21.89 11.56
C ARG A 211 -6.10 22.75 11.21
N ALA A 212 -4.92 22.15 11.10
CA ALA A 212 -3.69 22.86 10.74
C ALA A 212 -3.82 23.53 9.36
N MET A 213 -4.40 22.83 8.38
CA MET A 213 -4.67 23.37 7.05
C MET A 213 -5.65 24.53 7.09
N THR A 214 -6.73 24.43 7.86
CA THR A 214 -7.72 25.52 8.01
C THR A 214 -7.11 26.76 8.67
N ILE A 215 -6.20 26.59 9.64
CA ILE A 215 -5.47 27.70 10.26
C ILE A 215 -4.50 28.32 9.25
N ALA A 216 -3.77 27.48 8.51
CA ALA A 216 -2.82 27.93 7.50
C ALA A 216 -3.50 28.65 6.33
N SER A 217 -4.72 28.27 5.95
CA SER A 217 -5.47 28.92 4.86
C SER A 217 -6.12 30.24 5.29
N THR A 218 -6.39 30.44 6.58
CA THR A 218 -7.06 31.64 7.10
C THR A 218 -6.09 32.74 7.53
N SER A 219 -4.80 32.44 7.66
CA SER A 219 -3.76 33.40 8.07
C SER A 219 -3.05 34.07 6.88
N ILE A 220 -3.81 34.32 5.81
CA ILE A 220 -3.47 35.22 4.70
C ILE A 220 -3.87 36.65 5.10
#